data_AF-A0A6F9B4N0-F1
#
_entry.id   AF-A0A6F9B4N0-F1
#
_cell.length_a   1.000
_cell.length_b   1.000
_cell.length_c   1.000
_cell.angle_alpha   90.00
_cell.angle_beta   90.00
_cell.angle_gamma   90.00
#
_symmetry.space_group_name_H-M   'P 1'
#
loop_
_entity.id
_entity.type
_entity.pdbx_description
1 polymer ?
#
loop_
_entity_poly.entity_id
_entity_poly.type
_entity_poly.pdbx_seq_one_letter_code
_entity_poly.pdbx_strand_id
1 'polypeptide(L)'
;MRSKSSGVESPANGVLGVPQATHDINQEEEVNLHTPIKSLKVKVQPNNEELVEEVVVVSDIEKSTEDSSGTSDQRLGIMNLTKEDLLRLLGVMEGEVQARDDVICVLKTEKTRPEALKSHYGSAAPTTALQALQRDSLLTNTQTDIDNVYQRPMAELDRLQDKHKDTYRRMLEQLLLAEKCHRRTVHELDSEKRKHADYMNKSDDFTNLLEQERER
;
A
#
# COMPACT_ATOMS: atom_id res chain seq x y z
N MET A 1 -18.32 43.91 51.20
CA MET A 1 -17.48 42.90 51.89
C MET A 1 -17.54 41.58 51.14
N ARG A 2 -16.44 41.14 50.52
CA ARG A 2 -16.14 39.70 50.32
C ARG A 2 -14.71 39.57 49.80
N SER A 3 -13.78 39.37 50.74
CA SER A 3 -12.43 38.90 50.45
C SER A 3 -12.45 37.38 50.36
N LYS A 4 -11.82 36.80 49.35
CA LYS A 4 -11.37 35.40 49.39
C LYS A 4 -9.96 35.33 48.80
N SER A 5 -9.05 34.93 49.67
CA SER A 5 -7.62 34.75 49.48
C SER A 5 -7.32 33.52 48.62
N SER A 6 -6.35 33.69 47.73
CA SER A 6 -5.66 32.65 46.97
C SER A 6 -4.70 31.85 47.87
N GLY A 7 -4.84 30.52 47.87
CA GLY A 7 -3.80 29.60 48.36
C GLY A 7 -3.03 29.05 47.15
N VAL A 8 -1.78 29.48 47.01
CA VAL A 8 -0.81 28.94 46.06
C VAL A 8 -0.01 27.87 46.80
N GLU A 9 -0.09 26.62 46.36
CA GLU A 9 0.93 25.62 46.68
C GLU A 9 1.82 25.43 45.46
N SER A 10 3.12 25.65 45.65
CA SER A 10 4.18 25.24 44.74
C SER A 10 4.70 23.86 45.15
N PRO A 11 5.10 23.02 44.19
CA PRO A 11 6.19 22.10 44.41
C PRO A 11 7.44 22.53 43.63
N ALA A 12 8.56 22.24 44.27
CA ALA A 12 9.92 22.65 43.94
C ALA A 12 10.59 21.81 42.83
N ASN A 13 11.58 22.44 42.19
CA ASN A 13 12.81 21.90 41.61
C ASN A 13 12.80 20.54 40.89
N GLY A 14 13.09 20.58 39.59
CA GLY A 14 13.62 19.47 38.80
C GLY A 14 14.48 20.00 37.65
N VAL A 15 15.74 19.55 37.60
CA VAL A 15 16.85 20.02 36.77
C VAL A 15 16.80 19.47 35.33
N LEU A 16 17.24 20.31 34.37
CA LEU A 16 17.77 20.09 33.01
C LEU A 16 17.60 18.75 32.28
N GLY A 17 17.21 18.85 31.01
CA GLY A 17 17.51 17.86 29.95
C GLY A 17 16.89 18.20 28.60
N VAL A 18 17.58 19.02 27.79
CA VAL A 18 17.27 19.22 26.36
C VAL A 18 18.11 18.24 25.53
N PRO A 19 17.53 17.49 24.58
CA PRO A 19 18.27 16.99 23.44
C PRO A 19 17.90 17.78 22.20
N GLN A 20 18.88 18.54 21.72
CA GLN A 20 18.91 19.12 20.39
C GLN A 20 19.35 18.01 19.43
N ALA A 21 18.55 17.69 18.42
CA ALA A 21 18.97 16.83 17.31
C ALA A 21 18.75 17.59 16.00
N THR A 22 19.86 18.04 15.43
CA THR A 22 20.00 18.51 14.07
C THR A 22 19.97 17.34 13.10
N HIS A 23 19.20 17.44 12.02
CA HIS A 23 19.60 16.88 10.74
C HIS A 23 18.90 17.60 9.60
N ASP A 24 19.70 18.35 8.83
CA ASP A 24 19.40 18.78 7.47
C ASP A 24 19.22 17.58 6.54
N ILE A 25 18.35 17.71 5.53
CA ILE A 25 18.58 17.27 4.13
C ILE A 25 17.54 17.98 3.24
N ASN A 26 18.04 18.73 2.26
CA ASN A 26 17.32 19.38 1.17
C ASN A 26 17.17 18.45 -0.05
N GLN A 27 16.07 18.67 -0.78
CA GLN A 27 15.91 18.72 -2.26
C GLN A 27 16.15 17.46 -3.12
N GLU A 28 15.09 17.01 -3.81
CA GLU A 28 14.90 17.03 -5.29
C GLU A 28 15.20 15.60 -5.85
N GLU A 29 14.50 14.98 -6.81
CA GLU A 29 13.97 15.45 -8.10
C GLU A 29 13.09 14.32 -8.72
N GLU A 30 12.22 14.68 -9.66
CA GLU A 30 11.44 13.77 -10.52
C GLU A 30 12.30 13.13 -11.66
N VAL A 31 11.68 12.16 -12.38
CA VAL A 31 11.88 11.81 -13.82
C VAL A 31 12.61 10.48 -14.13
N ASN A 32 11.79 9.46 -14.40
CA ASN A 32 11.69 8.66 -15.65
C ASN A 32 12.80 7.68 -16.12
N LEU A 33 12.30 6.56 -16.67
CA LEU A 33 12.82 5.65 -17.71
C LEU A 33 13.74 4.43 -17.41
N HIS A 34 13.27 3.32 -18.00
CA HIS A 34 14.00 2.22 -18.68
C HIS A 34 14.62 1.05 -17.90
N THR A 35 14.21 -0.15 -18.31
CA THR A 35 14.84 -1.47 -18.09
C THR A 35 16.20 -1.59 -18.80
N PRO A 36 17.07 -2.55 -18.43
CA PRO A 36 17.12 -3.79 -19.22
C PRO A 36 17.43 -5.10 -18.45
N ILE A 37 17.03 -6.18 -19.10
CA ILE A 37 17.23 -7.61 -18.86
C ILE A 37 18.71 -7.98 -18.69
N LYS A 38 19.04 -8.86 -17.72
CA LYS A 38 20.21 -9.75 -17.80
C LYS A 38 19.87 -11.18 -17.35
N SER A 39 20.27 -12.09 -18.22
CA SER A 39 20.10 -13.54 -18.25
C SER A 39 20.87 -14.30 -17.17
N LEU A 40 20.24 -15.33 -16.60
CA LEU A 40 20.96 -16.50 -16.09
C LEU A 40 20.45 -17.75 -16.81
N LYS A 41 21.33 -18.32 -17.64
CA LYS A 41 21.23 -19.66 -18.20
C LYS A 41 21.59 -20.67 -17.10
N VAL A 42 20.72 -21.64 -16.83
CA VAL A 42 21.14 -22.97 -16.35
C VAL A 42 20.38 -24.03 -17.14
N LYS A 43 21.11 -25.12 -17.38
CA LYS A 43 21.02 -26.06 -18.48
C LYS A 43 20.17 -27.28 -18.08
N VAL A 44 19.28 -27.61 -19.00
CA VAL A 44 18.45 -28.81 -19.18
C VAL A 44 19.25 -30.13 -19.12
N GLN A 45 18.79 -31.16 -18.38
CA GLN A 45 18.13 -32.41 -18.88
C GLN A 45 17.98 -33.45 -17.70
N PRO A 46 17.27 -34.60 -17.86
CA PRO A 46 16.06 -34.94 -17.10
C PRO A 46 16.19 -36.22 -16.23
N ASN A 47 15.16 -36.56 -15.47
CA ASN A 47 14.80 -37.92 -15.00
C ASN A 47 13.39 -37.80 -14.37
N ASN A 48 12.36 -38.27 -15.06
CA ASN A 48 11.77 -39.61 -14.99
C ASN A 48 10.82 -39.77 -13.79
N GLU A 49 9.56 -40.02 -14.15
CA GLU A 49 8.53 -40.82 -13.44
C GLU A 49 8.05 -40.19 -12.10
N GLU A 50 6.76 -40.00 -11.85
CA GLU A 50 5.71 -41.02 -11.88
C GLU A 50 4.35 -40.28 -11.82
N LEU A 51 3.46 -40.55 -12.79
CA LEU A 51 2.10 -40.01 -12.83
C LEU A 51 1.18 -41.04 -12.19
N VAL A 52 0.74 -40.79 -10.96
CA VAL A 52 -0.33 -41.55 -10.31
C VAL A 52 -1.65 -40.97 -10.82
N GLU A 53 -2.20 -41.59 -11.86
CA GLU A 53 -3.54 -41.27 -12.36
C GLU A 53 -4.56 -42.10 -11.59
N GLU A 54 -5.35 -41.41 -10.76
CA GLU A 54 -6.45 -41.95 -9.99
C GLU A 54 -7.61 -42.31 -10.93
N VAL A 55 -7.84 -43.60 -11.11
CA VAL A 55 -8.91 -44.13 -11.98
C VAL A 55 -10.27 -43.94 -11.31
N VAL A 56 -11.03 -42.94 -11.77
CA VAL A 56 -12.46 -42.81 -11.45
C VAL A 56 -13.26 -43.73 -12.37
N VAL A 57 -13.77 -44.80 -11.78
CA VAL A 57 -14.68 -45.78 -12.38
C VAL A 57 -16.04 -45.11 -12.61
N VAL A 58 -16.48 -45.07 -13.86
CA VAL A 58 -17.91 -44.92 -14.19
C VAL A 58 -18.29 -46.07 -15.11
N SER A 59 -18.97 -47.02 -14.48
CA SER A 59 -19.75 -48.10 -15.09
C SER A 59 -20.94 -47.53 -15.85
N ASP A 60 -21.14 -47.99 -17.08
CA ASP A 60 -22.41 -48.51 -17.61
C ASP A 60 -22.35 -48.54 -19.14
N ILE A 61 -22.41 -49.73 -19.74
CA ILE A 61 -23.11 -49.98 -21.00
C ILE A 61 -23.53 -51.45 -21.04
N GLU A 62 -24.73 -51.60 -21.55
CA GLU A 62 -25.68 -52.68 -21.41
C GLU A 62 -25.26 -54.02 -22.04
N LYS A 63 -25.81 -55.04 -21.41
CA LYS A 63 -25.70 -56.46 -21.71
C LYS A 63 -26.57 -56.82 -22.92
N SER A 64 -25.93 -57.15 -24.04
CA SER A 64 -26.51 -57.99 -25.09
C SER A 64 -25.67 -59.24 -25.31
N THR A 65 -26.36 -60.35 -25.21
CA THR A 65 -26.01 -61.77 -25.40
C THR A 65 -25.14 -62.06 -26.63
N GLU A 66 -24.07 -62.85 -26.49
CA GLU A 66 -24.01 -64.29 -26.80
C GLU A 66 -22.56 -64.81 -26.63
N ASP A 67 -22.47 -66.11 -26.43
CA ASP A 67 -21.32 -66.89 -25.96
C ASP A 67 -20.01 -66.72 -26.75
N SER A 68 -18.88 -66.71 -26.04
CA SER A 68 -17.80 -67.69 -26.27
C SER A 68 -16.59 -67.42 -25.35
N SER A 69 -16.39 -68.36 -24.43
CA SER A 69 -15.15 -68.65 -23.73
C SER A 69 -13.95 -68.71 -24.69
N GLY A 70 -12.88 -67.93 -24.46
CA GLY A 70 -11.69 -68.06 -25.32
C GLY A 70 -10.48 -67.17 -25.02
N THR A 71 -10.18 -66.83 -23.76
CA THR A 71 -8.93 -66.09 -23.46
C THR A 71 -7.69 -66.99 -23.38
N SER A 72 -7.86 -68.32 -23.36
CA SER A 72 -6.75 -69.28 -23.37
C SER A 72 -6.38 -69.83 -24.76
N ASP A 73 -7.28 -69.70 -25.75
CA ASP A 73 -7.10 -70.33 -27.08
C ASP A 73 -6.46 -69.39 -28.12
N GLN A 74 -6.55 -68.07 -27.93
CA GLN A 74 -5.88 -67.09 -28.80
C GLN A 74 -4.35 -67.23 -28.76
N ARG A 75 -3.79 -67.59 -27.59
CA ARG A 75 -2.35 -67.88 -27.46
C ARG A 75 -1.92 -69.09 -28.29
N LEU A 76 -2.77 -70.11 -28.41
CA LEU A 76 -2.52 -71.28 -29.24
C LEU A 76 -2.68 -70.96 -30.74
N GLY A 77 -3.63 -70.10 -31.10
CA GLY A 77 -3.87 -69.68 -32.49
C GLY A 77 -2.71 -68.87 -33.08
N ILE A 78 -2.11 -67.96 -32.30
CA ILE A 78 -0.96 -67.14 -32.72
C ILE A 78 0.29 -68.00 -32.97
N MET A 79 0.45 -69.10 -32.21
CA MET A 79 1.59 -70.02 -32.32
C MET A 79 1.49 -71.01 -33.49
N ASN A 80 0.32 -71.15 -34.12
CA ASN A 80 0.10 -72.04 -35.27
C ASN A 80 0.06 -71.31 -36.63
N LEU A 81 0.46 -70.03 -36.68
CA LEU A 81 0.48 -69.23 -37.91
C LEU A 81 1.67 -69.61 -38.79
N THR A 82 1.45 -69.62 -40.11
CA THR A 82 2.56 -69.69 -41.06
C THR A 82 3.39 -68.40 -40.97
N LYS A 83 4.66 -68.46 -41.40
CA LYS A 83 5.54 -67.27 -41.40
C LYS A 83 4.92 -66.08 -42.15
N GLU A 84 4.22 -66.35 -43.25
CA GLU A 84 3.54 -65.33 -44.04
C GLU A 84 2.37 -64.70 -43.27
N ASP A 85 1.55 -65.52 -42.62
CA ASP A 85 0.43 -65.04 -41.82
C ASP A 85 0.88 -64.21 -40.61
N LEU A 86 2.00 -64.60 -39.99
CA LEU A 86 2.59 -63.85 -38.88
C LEU A 86 3.13 -62.49 -39.34
N LEU A 87 3.80 -62.42 -40.49
CA LEU A 87 4.30 -61.16 -41.06
C LEU A 87 3.14 -60.25 -41.49
N ARG A 88 2.08 -60.83 -42.07
CA ARG A 88 0.85 -60.09 -42.40
C ARG A 88 0.19 -59.52 -41.15
N LEU A 89 0.06 -60.32 -40.08
CA LEU A 89 -0.51 -59.86 -38.81
C LEU A 89 0.34 -58.75 -38.18
N LEU A 90 1.67 -58.89 -38.21
CA LEU A 90 2.60 -57.87 -37.72
C LEU A 90 2.43 -56.55 -38.48
N GLY A 91 2.33 -56.60 -39.82
CA GLY A 91 2.08 -55.41 -40.64
C GLY A 91 0.73 -54.75 -40.37
N VAL A 92 -0.32 -55.53 -40.08
CA VAL A 92 -1.63 -54.98 -39.67
C VAL A 92 -1.53 -54.30 -38.31
N MET A 93 -0.86 -54.92 -37.33
CA MET A 93 -0.69 -54.35 -36.00
C MET A 93 0.17 -53.06 -36.02
N GLU A 94 1.22 -53.03 -36.85
CA GLU A 94 2.03 -51.83 -37.07
C GLU A 94 1.19 -50.68 -37.65
N GLY A 95 0.40 -50.97 -38.71
CA GLY A 95 -0.50 -49.98 -39.31
C GLY A 95 -1.58 -49.48 -38.36
N GLU A 96 -2.12 -50.35 -37.49
CA GLU A 96 -3.11 -49.95 -36.49
C GLU A 96 -2.53 -49.03 -35.43
N VAL A 97 -1.32 -49.33 -34.93
CA VAL A 97 -0.63 -48.46 -33.97
C VAL A 97 -0.37 -47.09 -34.59
N GLN A 98 0.12 -47.05 -35.84
CA GLN A 98 0.37 -45.79 -36.53
C GLN A 98 -0.90 -44.97 -36.75
N ALA A 99 -2.02 -45.60 -37.13
CA ALA A 99 -3.30 -44.92 -37.28
C ALA A 99 -3.82 -44.34 -35.94
N ARG A 100 -3.58 -45.04 -34.82
CA ARG A 100 -3.93 -44.55 -33.48
C ARG A 100 -3.07 -43.34 -33.09
N ASP A 101 -1.78 -43.36 -33.39
CA ASP A 101 -0.88 -42.23 -33.14
C ASP A 101 -1.29 -40.98 -33.96
N ASP A 102 -1.70 -41.16 -35.21
CA ASP A 102 -2.21 -40.09 -36.05
C ASP A 102 -3.48 -39.45 -35.45
N VAL A 103 -4.44 -40.28 -34.99
CA VAL A 103 -5.66 -39.79 -34.32
C VAL A 103 -5.33 -39.06 -33.03
N ILE A 104 -4.39 -39.55 -32.22
CA ILE A 104 -3.94 -38.86 -31.00
C ILE A 104 -3.33 -37.49 -31.34
N CYS A 105 -2.53 -37.41 -32.40
CA CYS A 105 -1.93 -36.16 -32.86
C CYS A 105 -3.01 -35.15 -33.29
N VAL A 106 -3.98 -35.59 -34.09
CA VAL A 106 -5.13 -34.76 -34.51
C VAL A 106 -5.93 -34.30 -33.28
N LEU A 107 -6.27 -35.19 -32.36
CA LEU A 107 -7.04 -34.85 -31.16
C LEU A 107 -6.28 -33.89 -30.23
N LYS A 108 -4.96 -34.04 -30.09
CA LYS A 108 -4.13 -33.11 -29.31
C LYS A 108 -4.10 -31.72 -29.94
N THR A 109 -3.93 -31.64 -31.26
CA THR A 109 -3.92 -30.34 -31.96
C THR A 109 -5.31 -29.69 -31.98
N GLU A 110 -6.38 -30.47 -32.04
CA GLU A 110 -7.76 -29.98 -32.00
C GLU A 110 -8.17 -29.48 -30.60
N LYS A 111 -7.84 -30.23 -29.53
CA LYS A 111 -8.13 -29.83 -28.14
C LYS A 111 -7.29 -28.65 -27.65
N THR A 112 -6.15 -28.39 -28.28
CA THR A 112 -5.25 -27.27 -27.91
C THR A 112 -5.56 -26.02 -28.73
N ARG A 113 -6.82 -25.63 -28.85
CA ARG A 113 -7.19 -24.26 -29.26
C ARG A 113 -7.32 -23.38 -28.02
N PRO A 114 -6.25 -22.70 -27.59
CA PRO A 114 -6.25 -21.94 -26.34
C PRO A 114 -7.29 -20.81 -26.32
N GLU A 115 -7.70 -20.31 -27.47
CA GLU A 115 -8.69 -19.24 -27.62
C GLU A 115 -10.08 -19.66 -27.16
N ALA A 116 -10.50 -20.89 -27.48
CA ALA A 116 -11.81 -21.42 -27.10
C ALA A 116 -11.88 -21.77 -25.60
N LEU A 117 -10.78 -22.26 -25.03
CA LEU A 117 -10.71 -22.52 -23.59
C LEU A 117 -10.73 -21.22 -22.77
N LYS A 118 -10.08 -20.16 -23.28
CA LYS A 118 -10.05 -18.85 -22.63
C LYS A 118 -11.43 -18.19 -22.54
N SER A 119 -12.31 -18.39 -23.51
CA SER A 119 -13.69 -17.86 -23.44
C SER A 119 -14.58 -18.60 -22.45
N HIS A 120 -14.34 -19.90 -22.24
CA HIS A 120 -15.16 -20.71 -21.33
C HIS A 120 -14.65 -20.73 -19.88
N TYR A 121 -13.33 -20.66 -19.68
CA TYR A 121 -12.71 -20.82 -18.37
C TYR A 121 -11.84 -19.63 -17.94
N GLY A 122 -11.73 -18.59 -18.77
CA GLY A 122 -10.83 -17.46 -18.52
C GLY A 122 -9.38 -17.77 -18.88
N SER A 123 -8.53 -16.75 -18.82
CA SER A 123 -7.11 -16.85 -19.15
C SER A 123 -6.39 -17.74 -18.14
N ALA A 124 -5.85 -18.88 -18.58
CA ALA A 124 -4.97 -19.74 -17.77
C ALA A 124 -3.55 -19.16 -17.56
N ALA A 125 -3.30 -17.93 -18.05
CA ALA A 125 -2.03 -17.25 -17.81
C ALA A 125 -1.90 -16.90 -16.32
N PRO A 126 -0.71 -17.06 -15.70
CA PRO A 126 -0.49 -16.62 -14.33
C PRO A 126 -0.68 -15.11 -14.25
N THR A 127 -1.84 -14.67 -13.75
CA THR A 127 -2.01 -13.28 -13.32
C THR A 127 -1.22 -13.08 -12.04
N THR A 128 -0.62 -11.91 -11.89
CA THR A 128 0.02 -11.56 -10.62
C THR A 128 -1.01 -11.65 -9.50
N ALA A 129 -0.60 -12.12 -8.32
CA ALA A 129 -1.51 -12.27 -7.17
C ALA A 129 -2.29 -10.97 -6.87
N LEU A 130 -1.66 -9.82 -7.11
CA LEU A 130 -2.28 -8.50 -6.96
C LEU A 130 -3.40 -8.24 -7.99
N GLN A 131 -3.24 -8.63 -9.25
CA GLN A 131 -4.29 -8.48 -10.26
C GLN A 131 -5.47 -9.42 -10.02
N ALA A 132 -5.21 -10.65 -9.56
CA ALA A 132 -6.26 -11.57 -9.17
C ALA A 132 -7.06 -10.99 -7.98
N LEU A 133 -6.35 -10.49 -6.96
CA LEU A 133 -6.96 -9.86 -5.79
C LEU A 133 -7.74 -8.60 -6.14
N GLN A 134 -7.26 -7.77 -7.08
CA GLN A 134 -8.00 -6.60 -7.58
C GLN A 134 -9.29 -7.00 -8.31
N ARG A 135 -9.23 -8.02 -9.19
CA ARG A 135 -10.43 -8.56 -9.86
C ARG A 135 -11.44 -9.07 -8.84
N ASP A 136 -10.96 -9.79 -7.82
CA ASP A 136 -11.83 -10.34 -6.78
C ASP A 136 -12.40 -9.23 -5.89
N SER A 137 -11.61 -8.20 -5.54
CA SER A 137 -12.06 -7.03 -4.77
C SER A 137 -13.20 -6.26 -5.47
N LEU A 138 -13.12 -6.11 -6.80
CA LEU A 138 -14.17 -5.49 -7.61
C LEU A 138 -15.46 -6.33 -7.63
N LEU A 139 -15.35 -7.66 -7.58
CA LEU A 139 -16.50 -8.57 -7.52
C LEU A 139 -17.11 -8.64 -6.12
N THR A 140 -16.29 -8.52 -5.06
CA THR A 140 -16.75 -8.56 -3.67
C THR A 140 -17.26 -7.23 -3.17
N ASN A 141 -17.16 -6.15 -3.96
CA ASN A 141 -17.55 -4.78 -3.59
C ASN A 141 -17.02 -4.32 -2.22
N THR A 142 -15.91 -4.91 -1.78
CA THR A 142 -15.25 -4.63 -0.49
C THR A 142 -14.36 -3.39 -0.56
N GLN A 143 -14.16 -2.85 -1.77
CA GLN A 143 -13.33 -1.67 -2.03
C GLN A 143 -13.78 -0.43 -1.24
N THR A 144 -15.09 -0.28 -0.97
CA THR A 144 -15.63 0.93 -0.32
C THR A 144 -15.31 1.02 1.17
N ASP A 145 -15.06 -0.10 1.85
CA ASP A 145 -14.76 -0.10 3.28
C ASP A 145 -13.28 0.14 3.56
N ILE A 146 -12.37 -0.38 2.72
CA ILE A 146 -10.93 -0.27 2.94
C ILE A 146 -10.43 1.17 2.69
N ASP A 147 -10.97 1.85 1.67
CA ASP A 147 -10.68 3.27 1.42
C ASP A 147 -11.18 4.18 2.56
N ASN A 148 -12.27 3.79 3.24
CA ASN A 148 -12.83 4.55 4.36
C ASN A 148 -11.99 4.48 5.64
N VAL A 149 -11.20 3.42 5.85
CA VAL A 149 -10.41 3.23 7.08
C VAL A 149 -9.41 4.37 7.29
N TYR A 150 -8.76 4.82 6.21
CA TYR A 150 -7.75 5.88 6.28
C TYR A 150 -8.31 7.26 5.98
N GLN A 151 -9.43 7.35 5.25
CA GLN A 151 -10.01 8.63 4.87
C GLN A 151 -10.43 9.47 6.07
N ARG A 152 -11.04 8.85 7.09
CA ARG A 152 -11.53 9.58 8.27
C ARG A 152 -10.40 10.10 9.17
N PRO A 153 -9.40 9.29 9.59
CA PRO A 153 -8.25 9.80 10.34
C PRO A 153 -7.47 10.88 9.58
N MET A 154 -7.30 10.74 8.27
CA MET A 154 -6.61 11.74 7.45
C MET A 154 -7.37 13.07 7.41
N ALA A 155 -8.69 13.02 7.20
CA ALA A 155 -9.52 14.22 7.20
C ALA A 155 -9.57 14.91 8.59
N GLU A 156 -9.50 14.14 9.67
CA GLU A 156 -9.38 14.71 11.03
C GLU A 156 -8.03 15.39 11.25
N LEU A 157 -6.94 14.84 10.70
CA LEU A 157 -5.60 15.40 10.77
C LEU A 157 -5.49 16.72 9.98
N ASP A 158 -6.06 16.78 8.77
CA ASP A 158 -6.13 17.99 7.96
C ASP A 158 -6.90 19.10 8.70
N ARG A 159 -8.07 18.76 9.28
CA ARG A 159 -8.85 19.69 10.09
C ARG A 159 -8.06 20.21 11.28
N LEU A 160 -7.31 19.35 11.96
CA LEU A 160 -6.48 19.74 13.09
C LEU A 160 -5.37 20.70 12.64
N GLN A 161 -4.70 20.41 11.52
CA GLN A 161 -3.66 21.27 10.96
C GLN A 161 -4.21 22.65 10.62
N ASP A 162 -5.39 22.74 10.00
CA ASP A 162 -6.02 24.00 9.66
C ASP A 162 -6.39 24.81 10.91
N LYS A 163 -6.93 24.15 11.95
CA LYS A 163 -7.20 24.80 13.24
C LYS A 163 -5.93 25.33 13.91
N HIS A 164 -4.82 24.59 13.82
CA HIS A 164 -3.53 25.06 14.32
C HIS A 164 -3.05 26.30 13.56
N LYS A 165 -3.09 26.29 12.22
CA LYS A 165 -2.71 27.44 11.39
C LYS A 165 -3.55 28.68 11.71
N ASP A 166 -4.86 28.51 11.85
CA ASP A 166 -5.77 29.61 12.17
C ASP A 166 -5.55 30.17 13.58
N THR A 167 -5.32 29.30 14.56
CA THR A 167 -5.06 29.71 15.95
C THR A 167 -3.73 30.44 16.05
N TYR A 168 -2.69 29.91 15.41
CA TYR A 168 -1.38 30.54 15.34
C TYR A 168 -1.48 31.95 14.72
N ARG A 169 -2.20 32.10 13.59
CA ARG A 169 -2.41 33.39 12.94
C ARG A 169 -3.08 34.40 13.87
N ARG A 170 -4.19 34.01 14.51
CA ARG A 170 -4.91 34.88 15.46
C ARG A 170 -4.06 35.26 16.67
N MET A 171 -3.33 34.30 17.23
CA MET A 171 -2.46 34.54 18.37
C MET A 171 -1.34 35.52 18.03
N LEU A 172 -0.74 35.37 16.84
CA LEU A 172 0.28 36.29 16.35
C LEU A 172 -0.28 37.71 16.16
N GLU A 173 -1.48 37.84 15.59
CA GLU A 173 -2.17 39.12 15.45
C GLU A 173 -2.43 39.80 16.80
N GLN A 174 -2.91 39.04 17.80
CA GLN A 174 -3.14 39.57 19.14
C GLN A 174 -1.84 40.00 19.82
N LEU A 175 -0.77 39.21 19.67
CA LEU A 175 0.54 39.56 20.23
C LEU A 175 1.09 40.85 19.62
N LEU A 176 1.00 40.99 18.30
CA LEU A 176 1.42 42.21 17.60
C LEU A 176 0.60 43.44 18.03
N LEU A 177 -0.72 43.27 18.20
CA LEU A 177 -1.59 44.35 18.68
C LEU A 177 -1.23 44.77 20.11
N ALA A 178 -1.00 43.79 21.00
CA ALA A 178 -0.59 44.01 22.38
C ALA A 178 0.76 44.72 22.45
N GLU A 179 1.75 44.30 21.66
CA GLU A 179 3.06 44.94 21.56
C GLU A 179 2.93 46.41 21.11
N LYS A 180 2.17 46.66 20.04
CA LYS A 180 1.94 48.02 19.52
C LYS A 180 1.19 48.90 20.52
N CYS A 181 0.26 48.32 21.28
CA CYS A 181 -0.45 49.03 22.35
C CYS A 181 0.53 49.38 23.49
N HIS A 182 1.29 48.41 23.98
CA HIS A 182 2.24 48.59 25.06
C HIS A 182 3.31 49.64 24.73
N ARG A 183 3.87 49.60 23.51
CA ARG A 183 4.84 50.60 23.03
C ARG A 183 4.28 52.02 23.05
N ARG A 184 2.99 52.20 22.73
CA ARG A 184 2.31 53.51 22.80
C ARG A 184 2.19 53.98 24.24
N THR A 185 1.72 53.11 25.15
CA THR A 185 1.60 53.44 26.57
C THR A 185 2.94 53.81 27.19
N VAL A 186 4.01 53.06 26.90
CA VAL A 186 5.36 53.40 27.37
C VAL A 186 5.79 54.77 26.85
N HIS A 187 5.56 55.05 25.57
CA HIS A 187 5.92 56.35 25.01
C HIS A 187 5.14 57.52 25.62
N GLU A 188 3.84 57.34 25.89
CA GLU A 188 3.00 58.31 26.59
C GLU A 188 3.52 58.58 28.01
N LEU A 189 3.86 57.52 28.76
CA LEU A 189 4.44 57.64 30.10
C LEU A 189 5.79 58.37 30.09
N ASP A 190 6.67 58.07 29.14
CA ASP A 190 7.95 58.77 28.98
C ASP A 190 7.76 60.24 28.63
N SER A 191 6.73 60.55 27.83
CA SER A 191 6.37 61.94 27.52
C SER A 191 5.89 62.69 28.75
N GLU A 192 5.07 62.06 29.58
CA GLU A 192 4.53 62.67 30.79
C GLU A 192 5.60 62.84 31.86
N LYS A 193 6.50 61.85 31.99
CA LYS A 193 7.67 61.95 32.86
C LYS A 193 8.57 63.13 32.49
N ARG A 194 8.81 63.35 31.19
CA ARG A 194 9.58 64.51 30.71
C ARG A 194 8.88 65.83 31.01
N LYS A 195 7.58 65.94 30.69
CA LYS A 195 6.78 67.13 31.03
C LYS A 195 6.81 67.43 32.52
N HIS A 196 6.68 66.41 33.36
CA HIS A 196 6.73 66.55 34.81
C HIS A 196 8.10 67.05 35.29
N ALA A 197 9.19 66.48 34.77
CA ALA A 197 10.54 66.96 35.07
C ALA A 197 10.73 68.43 34.68
N ASP A 198 10.27 68.82 33.49
CA ASP A 198 10.31 70.22 33.05
C ASP A 198 9.47 71.15 33.95
N TYR A 199 8.32 70.67 34.43
CA TYR A 199 7.46 71.42 35.33
C TYR A 199 8.10 71.60 36.71
N MET A 200 8.76 70.56 37.24
CA MET A 200 9.48 70.62 38.51
C MET A 200 10.68 71.56 38.42
N ASN A 201 11.48 71.48 37.36
CA ASN A 201 12.60 72.40 37.15
C ASN A 201 12.14 73.87 37.16
N LYS A 202 11.03 74.18 36.46
CA LYS A 202 10.45 75.53 36.47
C LYS A 202 9.94 75.94 37.85
N SER A 203 9.32 75.02 38.59
CA SER A 203 8.85 75.27 39.96
C SER A 203 10.01 75.57 40.91
N ASP A 204 11.12 74.86 40.75
CA ASP A 204 12.35 75.09 41.51
C ASP A 204 12.93 76.48 41.18
N ASP A 205 12.96 76.88 39.91
CA ASP A 205 13.38 78.23 39.49
C ASP A 205 12.53 79.33 40.14
N PHE A 206 11.20 79.16 40.18
CA PHE A 206 10.30 80.10 40.87
C PHE A 206 10.55 80.13 42.37
N THR A 207 10.78 78.97 42.99
CA THR A 207 11.06 78.85 44.43
C THR A 207 12.36 79.57 44.77
N ASN A 208 13.41 79.36 43.98
CA ASN A 208 14.70 80.03 44.13
C ASN A 208 14.58 81.56 43.97
N LEU A 209 13.76 82.04 43.02
CA LEU A 209 13.53 83.47 42.83
C LEU A 209 12.83 84.10 44.04
N LEU A 210 11.81 83.43 44.59
CA LEU A 210 11.11 83.89 45.79
C LEU A 210 12.02 83.92 47.02
N GLU A 211 12.92 82.95 47.15
CA GLU A 211 13.91 82.92 48.23
C GLU A 211 14.90 84.09 48.11
N GLN A 212 15.36 84.40 46.89
CA GLN A 212 16.22 85.56 46.64
C GLN A 212 15.53 86.90 46.96
N GLU A 213 14.23 87.04 46.71
CA GLU A 213 13.49 88.24 47.12
C GLU A 213 13.31 88.35 48.63
N ARG A 214 13.23 87.23 49.34
CA ARG A 214 13.13 87.20 50.81
C ARG A 214 14.44 87.58 51.51
N GLU A 215 15.58 87.24 50.91
CA GLU A 215 16.91 87.51 51.48
C GLU A 215 17.45 88.92 51.20
N ARG A 216 16.78 89.69 50.33
CA ARG A 216 17.08 91.12 50.08
C ARG A 216 16.41 92.04 51.10
#